data_AF-A0AA50KQK2-F1
#
_entry.id   AF-A0AA50KQK2-F1
#
_cell.length_a   1.000
_cell.length_b   1.000
_cell.length_c   1.000
_cell.angle_alpha   90.00
_cell.angle_beta   90.00
_cell.angle_gamma   90.00
#
_symmetry.space_group_name_H-M   'P 1'
#
loop_
_entity.id
_entity.type
_entity.pdbx_description
1 polymer ?
#
loop_
_entity_poly.entity_id
_entity_poly.type
_entity_poly.pdbx_seq_one_letter_code
_entity_poly.pdbx_strand_id
1 'polypeptide(L)'
;MAMNEHEYRELVAALRRILDHYGVDYRRSPPSYDYNTLYDHQCRLILDEVATSWQQHYGYRPSPGALQKALFAAEHSRRFSPPWYKRLLAALRWKK
;
A
#
# COMPACT_ATOMS: atom_id res chain seq x y z
N MET A 1 -7.69 -13.03 17.63
CA MET A 1 -7.46 -11.85 18.49
C MET A 1 -7.85 -10.61 17.71
N ALA A 2 -8.54 -9.66 18.35
CA ALA A 2 -8.86 -8.39 17.71
C ALA A 2 -7.59 -7.52 17.71
N MET A 3 -7.18 -7.07 16.53
CA MET A 3 -6.01 -6.20 16.37
C MET A 3 -6.27 -4.86 17.08
N ASN A 4 -5.30 -4.39 17.87
CA ASN A 4 -5.41 -3.13 18.60
C ASN A 4 -5.29 -1.92 17.65
N GLU A 5 -5.77 -0.75 18.08
CA GLU A 5 -5.72 0.51 17.32
C GLU A 5 -4.27 0.91 16.97
N HIS A 6 -3.31 0.63 17.85
CA HIS A 6 -1.90 0.89 17.57
C HIS A 6 -1.37 0.01 16.44
N GLU A 7 -1.59 -1.31 16.53
CA GLU A 7 -1.23 -2.29 15.50
C GLU A 7 -1.91 -1.96 14.17
N TYR A 8 -3.18 -1.53 14.19
CA TYR A 8 -3.89 -1.07 12.98
C TYR A 8 -3.20 0.12 12.32
N ARG A 9 -2.76 1.12 13.09
CA ARG A 9 -2.05 2.29 12.55
C ARG A 9 -0.68 1.93 11.98
N GLU A 10 0.04 1.03 12.64
CA GLU A 10 1.31 0.51 12.14
C GLU A 10 1.13 -0.26 10.83
N LEU A 11 0.06 -1.06 10.72
CA LEU A 11 -0.29 -1.80 9.51
C LEU A 11 -0.59 -0.85 8.35
N VAL A 12 -1.38 0.19 8.59
CA VAL A 12 -1.69 1.24 7.61
C VAL A 12 -0.41 1.96 7.17
N ALA A 13 0.49 2.29 8.10
CA ALA A 13 1.75 2.95 7.78
C ALA A 13 2.70 2.06 6.96
N ALA A 14 2.79 0.77 7.28
CA ALA A 14 3.57 -0.21 6.53
C ALA A 14 3.07 -0.36 5.09
N LEU A 15 1.75 -0.56 4.92
CA LEU A 15 1.10 -0.65 3.61
C LEU A 15 1.32 0.62 2.78
N ARG A 16 1.17 1.80 3.40
CA ARG A 16 1.42 3.07 2.72
C ARG A 16 2.86 3.17 2.19
N ARG A 17 3.85 2.80 3.00
CA ARG A 17 5.28 2.82 2.59
C ARG A 17 5.53 1.89 1.40
N ILE A 18 4.95 0.69 1.43
CA ILE A 18 5.10 -0.31 0.36
C ILE A 18 4.44 0.17 -0.92
N LEU A 19 3.21 0.67 -0.82
CA LEU A 19 2.53 1.24 -1.98
C LEU A 19 3.29 2.45 -2.55
N ASP A 20 3.88 3.30 -1.70
CA ASP A 20 4.72 4.44 -2.11
C ASP A 20 5.98 3.95 -2.83
N HIS A 21 6.63 2.94 -2.28
CA HIS A 21 7.84 2.34 -2.85
C HIS A 21 7.60 1.79 -4.26
N TYR A 22 6.56 0.97 -4.43
CA TYR A 22 6.23 0.34 -5.71
C TYR A 22 5.46 1.24 -6.68
N GLY A 23 5.04 2.44 -6.24
CA GLY A 23 4.29 3.37 -7.08
C GLY A 23 2.93 2.84 -7.53
N VAL A 24 2.33 1.93 -6.75
CA VAL A 24 1.02 1.32 -7.05
C VAL A 24 -0.06 2.40 -6.94
N ASP A 25 -0.82 2.55 -8.03
CA ASP A 25 -1.87 3.56 -8.19
C ASP A 25 -3.06 2.96 -8.94
N TYR A 26 -4.21 2.92 -8.27
CA TYR A 26 -5.45 2.43 -8.86
C TYR A 26 -5.89 3.27 -10.06
N ARG A 27 -5.52 4.56 -10.11
CA ARG A 27 -5.89 5.49 -11.20
C ARG A 27 -5.17 5.20 -12.50
N ARG A 28 -4.04 4.49 -12.43
CA ARG A 28 -3.25 4.09 -13.60
C ARG A 28 -3.72 2.78 -14.19
N SER A 29 -4.53 2.02 -13.46
CA SER A 29 -5.11 0.78 -13.97
C SER A 29 -6.49 1.05 -14.56
N PRO A 30 -6.81 0.46 -15.72
CA PRO A 30 -8.17 0.52 -16.25
C PRO A 30 -9.14 -0.15 -15.26
N PRO A 31 -10.36 0.39 -15.08
CA PRO A 31 -11.35 -0.25 -14.23
C PRO A 31 -11.70 -1.65 -14.77
N SER A 32 -11.65 -2.66 -13.92
CA SER A 32 -12.07 -4.03 -14.25
C SER A 32 -13.06 -4.51 -13.19
N TYR A 33 -14.11 -5.18 -13.66
CA TYR A 33 -15.08 -5.85 -12.79
C TYR A 33 -14.65 -7.27 -12.41
N ASP A 34 -13.63 -7.83 -13.07
CA ASP A 34 -13.16 -9.20 -12.89
C ASP A 34 -12.00 -9.32 -11.88
N TYR A 35 -11.65 -8.22 -11.19
CA TYR A 35 -10.50 -8.14 -10.27
C TYR A 35 -9.19 -8.66 -10.88
N ASN A 36 -9.02 -8.46 -12.19
CA ASN A 36 -7.89 -9.01 -12.93
C ASN A 36 -7.01 -7.90 -13.55
N THR A 37 -6.97 -6.74 -12.89
CA THR A 37 -6.06 -5.66 -13.29
C THR A 37 -4.66 -5.90 -12.75
N LEU A 38 -3.68 -5.23 -13.36
CA LEU A 38 -2.33 -5.16 -12.82
C LEU A 38 -2.33 -4.67 -11.36
N TYR A 39 -3.21 -3.71 -11.05
CA TYR A 39 -3.40 -3.21 -9.69
C TYR A 39 -3.87 -4.31 -8.73
N ASP A 40 -4.88 -5.11 -9.09
CA ASP A 40 -5.38 -6.19 -8.24
C ASP A 40 -4.28 -7.21 -7.93
N HIS A 41 -3.48 -7.57 -8.95
CA HIS A 41 -2.33 -8.47 -8.77
C HIS A 41 -1.27 -7.86 -7.85
N GLN A 42 -0.94 -6.58 -8.03
CA GLN A 42 -0.01 -5.86 -7.16
C GLN A 42 -0.52 -5.81 -5.72
N CYS A 43 -1.79 -5.51 -5.50
CA CYS A 43 -2.40 -5.50 -4.18
C CYS A 43 -2.35 -6.89 -3.53
N ARG A 44 -2.62 -7.98 -4.26
CA ARG A 44 -2.50 -9.35 -3.72
C ARG A 44 -1.09 -9.65 -3.23
N LEU A 45 -0.07 -9.32 -4.03
CA LEU A 45 1.34 -9.53 -3.67
C LEU A 45 1.73 -8.71 -2.44
N ILE A 46 1.36 -7.43 -2.40
CA ILE A 46 1.64 -6.53 -1.27
C ILE A 46 0.96 -7.02 0.01
N LEU A 47 -0.30 -7.45 -0.08
CA LEU A 47 -1.02 -7.97 1.08
C LEU A 47 -0.38 -9.25 1.62
N ASP A 48 0.12 -10.13 0.75
CA ASP A 48 0.81 -11.35 1.17
C ASP A 48 2.18 -11.08 1.81
N GLU A 49 2.96 -10.16 1.24
CA GLU A 49 4.24 -9.72 1.79
C GLU A 49 4.07 -9.08 3.18
N VAL A 50 3.09 -8.18 3.32
CA VAL A 50 2.78 -7.53 4.59
C VAL A 50 2.28 -8.54 5.62
N ALA A 51 1.38 -9.45 5.22
CA ALA A 51 0.86 -10.47 6.13
C ALA A 51 1.97 -11.39 6.64
N THR A 52 2.90 -11.77 5.77
CA THR A 52 4.07 -12.58 6.12
C THR A 52 5.01 -11.83 7.07
N SER A 53 5.33 -10.57 6.75
CA SER A 53 6.17 -9.72 7.60
C SER A 53 5.54 -9.49 8.97
N TRP A 54 4.22 -9.29 9.01
CA TRP A 54 3.46 -9.11 10.25
C TRP A 54 3.46 -10.35 11.13
N GLN A 55 3.29 -11.53 10.51
CA GLN A 55 3.37 -12.80 11.20
C GLN A 55 4.75 -13.03 11.81
N GLN A 56 5.82 -12.64 11.12
CA GLN A 56 7.17 -12.71 11.68
C GLN A 56 7.38 -11.75 12.85
N HIS A 57 6.77 -10.56 12.82
CA HIS A 57 6.97 -9.54 13.86
C HIS A 57 6.11 -9.78 15.13
N TYR A 58 4.82 -10.06 14.96
CA TYR A 58 3.87 -10.21 16.07
C TYR A 58 3.49 -11.67 16.37
N GLY A 59 3.97 -12.63 15.58
CA GLY A 59 3.67 -14.06 15.77
C GLY A 59 2.29 -14.49 15.26
N TYR A 60 1.51 -13.59 14.66
CA TYR A 60 0.20 -13.90 14.09
C TYR A 60 -0.04 -13.18 12.77
N ARG A 61 -0.84 -13.81 11.90
CA ARG A 61 -1.24 -13.24 10.61
C ARG A 61 -2.50 -12.37 10.78
N PRO A 62 -2.50 -11.09 10.35
CA PRO A 62 -3.70 -10.28 10.33
C PRO A 62 -4.80 -10.92 9.49
N SER A 63 -6.06 -10.71 9.87
CA SER A 63 -7.18 -11.24 9.09
C SER A 63 -7.25 -10.58 7.71
N PRO A 64 -7.75 -11.29 6.67
CA PRO A 64 -7.91 -10.71 5.33
C PRO A 64 -8.73 -9.41 5.33
N GLY A 65 -9.78 -9.34 6.16
CA GLY A 65 -10.59 -8.13 6.32
C GLY A 65 -9.84 -6.96 6.96
N ALA A 66 -8.98 -7.22 7.95
CA ALA A 66 -8.14 -6.19 8.56
C ALA A 66 -7.10 -5.64 7.56
N LEU A 67 -6.49 -6.53 6.78
CA LEU A 67 -5.55 -6.18 5.71
C LEU A 67 -6.18 -5.31 4.63
N GLN A 68 -7.36 -5.70 4.12
CA GLN A 68 -8.08 -4.90 3.13
C GLN A 68 -8.49 -3.53 3.69
N LYS A 69 -9.01 -3.49 4.91
CA LYS A 69 -9.40 -2.22 5.56
C LYS A 69 -8.18 -1.29 5.73
N ALA A 70 -7.04 -1.84 6.14
CA ALA A 70 -5.81 -1.07 6.27
C ALA A 70 -5.25 -0.61 4.92
N LEU A 71 -5.38 -1.42 3.86
CA LEU A 71 -4.99 -1.06 2.50
C LEU A 71 -5.81 0.14 2.00
N PHE A 72 -7.14 0.10 2.14
CA PHE A 72 -8.00 1.23 1.78
C PHE A 72 -7.69 2.49 2.60
N ALA A 73 -7.43 2.35 3.90
CA ALA A 73 -7.03 3.47 4.74
C ALA A 73 -5.66 4.04 4.31
N ALA A 74 -4.71 3.19 3.93
CA ALA A 74 -3.41 3.60 3.41
C ALA A 74 -3.58 4.37 2.10
N GLU A 75 -4.38 3.86 1.16
CA GLU A 75 -4.70 4.53 -0.10
C GLU A 75 -5.43 5.86 0.09
N HIS A 76 -6.44 5.90 0.96
CA HIS A 76 -7.19 7.12 1.25
C HIS A 76 -6.31 8.19 1.92
N SER A 77 -5.38 7.78 2.78
CA SER A 77 -4.40 8.69 3.41
C SER A 77 -3.32 9.20 2.45
N ARG A 78 -3.21 8.61 1.25
CA ARG A 78 -2.20 9.02 0.26
C ARG A 78 -2.74 10.18 -0.58
N ARG A 79 -2.12 11.35 -0.41
CA ARG A 79 -1.90 12.24 -1.56
C ARG A 79 -0.87 11.55 -2.44
N PHE A 80 -1.30 11.02 -3.59
CA PHE A 80 -0.42 10.35 -4.54
C PHE A 80 0.83 11.21 -4.82
N SER A 81 1.99 10.76 -4.33
CA SER A 81 3.29 11.40 -4.54
C SER A 81 4.37 10.35 -4.46
N PRO A 82 4.61 9.64 -5.57
CA PRO A 82 5.67 8.64 -5.64
C PRO A 82 7.02 9.20 -5.16
N PRO A 83 7.89 8.41 -4.54
CA PRO A 83 9.22 8.86 -4.11
C PRO A 83 10.05 9.42 -5.26
N TRP A 84 9.91 8.82 -6.46
CA TRP A 84 10.54 9.32 -7.68
C TRP A 84 9.89 10.59 -8.23
N TYR A 85 8.63 10.90 -7.89
CA TYR A 85 7.94 12.11 -8.33
C TYR A 85 8.59 13.37 -7.75
N LYS A 86 9.03 13.32 -6.48
CA LYS A 86 9.85 14.39 -5.90
C LYS A 86 11.19 14.56 -6.62
N ARG A 87 11.83 13.45 -7.00
CA ARG A 87 13.11 13.47 -7.76
C ARG A 87 12.92 14.02 -9.17
N LEU A 88 11.82 13.67 -9.83
CA LEU A 88 11.43 14.20 -11.15
C LEU A 88 11.15 15.71 -11.07
N LEU A 89 10.36 16.16 -10.10
CA LEU A 89 10.09 17.58 -9.88
C LEU A 89 11.38 18.36 -9.58
N ALA A 90 12.28 17.80 -8.77
CA ALA A 90 13.58 18.40 -8.50
C ALA A 90 14.44 18.50 -9.78
N ALA A 91 14.50 17.44 -10.59
CA ALA A 91 15.23 17.43 -11.86
C ALA A 91 14.65 18.44 -12.88
N LEU A 92 13.33 18.59 -12.92
CA LEU A 92 12.66 19.59 -13.77
C LEU A 92 12.92 21.03 -13.29
N ARG A 93 13.11 21.24 -11.98
CA ARG A 93 13.39 22.57 -11.40
C ARG A 93 14.82 23.06 -11.64
N TRP A 94 15.76 22.17 -11.98
CA TRP A 94 17.15 22.50 -12.30
C TRP A 94 17.39 22.87 -13.77
N LYS A 95 16.38 22.71 -14.64
CA LYS A 95 16.44 23.09 -16.08
C LYS A 95 15.86 24.48 -16.37
N LYS A 96 15.68 25.32 -15.36
CA LYS A 96 15.19 26.70 -15.49
C LYS A 96 16.25 27.65 -14.95
#